data_AF-A0A654DFW8-F1
#
_entry.id   AF-A0A654DFW8-F1
#
_cell.length_a   1.000
_cell.length_b   1.000
_cell.length_c   1.000
_cell.angle_alpha   90.00
_cell.angle_beta   90.00
_cell.angle_gamma   90.00
#
_symmetry.space_group_name_H-M   'P 1'
#
loop_
_entity.id
_entity.type
_entity.pdbx_description
1 polymer ?
#
loop_
_entity_poly.entity_id
_entity_poly.type
_entity_poly.pdbx_seq_one_letter_code
_entity_poly.pdbx_strand_id
1 'polypeptide(L)'
;MKKMDFRMPLGTVIHLLAVVWISIEPRYEGLYIWMLPFVALNLVGMLLVALDKTKVGAILFIIGCVPFVPVGVIGILGAKKSLQRSNTLSLSNA
;
A
#
# COMPACT_ATOMS: atom_id res chain seq x y z
N MET A 1 7.42 -1.20 24.67
CA MET A 1 6.60 -1.36 23.45
C MET A 1 5.12 -0.94 23.64
N LYS A 2 4.76 -0.09 24.62
CA LYS A 2 3.35 0.21 24.96
C LYS A 2 2.90 1.63 24.52
N LYS A 3 3.28 2.06 23.31
CA LYS A 3 2.93 3.39 22.75
C LYS A 3 2.60 3.39 21.25
N MET A 4 3.03 2.38 20.50
CA MET A 4 2.78 2.30 19.06
C MET A 4 1.48 1.54 18.81
N ASP A 5 0.54 2.17 18.12
CA ASP A 5 -0.70 1.53 17.69
C ASP A 5 -0.37 0.38 16.73
N PHE A 6 -0.98 -0.80 16.93
CA PHE A 6 -0.69 -2.00 16.14
C PHE A 6 -1.00 -1.83 14.64
N ARG A 7 -1.85 -0.87 14.28
CA ARG A 7 -2.20 -0.56 12.88
C ARG A 7 -0.99 -0.01 12.13
N MET A 8 -0.02 0.61 12.80
CA MET A 8 1.20 1.10 12.17
C MET A 8 2.08 -0.05 11.64
N PRO A 9 2.55 -1.02 12.46
CA PRO A 9 3.31 -2.15 11.95
C PRO A 9 2.50 -3.00 10.97
N LEU A 10 1.18 -3.16 11.16
CA LEU A 10 0.33 -3.83 10.18
C LEU A 10 0.35 -3.11 8.83
N GLY A 11 0.19 -1.79 8.81
CA GLY A 11 0.26 -0.98 7.60
C GLY A 11 1.61 -1.08 6.90
N THR A 12 2.71 -1.03 7.67
CA THR A 12 4.08 -1.24 7.14
C THR A 12 4.22 -2.60 6.46
N VAL A 13 3.72 -3.67 7.08
CA VAL A 13 3.76 -5.02 6.49
C VAL A 13 2.96 -5.07 5.19
N ILE A 14 1.77 -4.48 5.16
CA ILE A 14 0.94 -4.40 3.94
C ILE A 14 1.67 -3.64 2.83
N HIS A 15 2.27 -2.48 3.14
CA HIS A 15 3.03 -1.69 2.16
C HIS A 15 4.26 -2.44 1.64
N LEU A 16 4.97 -3.16 2.51
CA LEU A 16 6.11 -4.00 2.11
C LEU A 16 5.67 -5.12 1.16
N LEU A 17 4.60 -5.85 1.51
CA LEU A 17 4.07 -6.91 0.65
C LEU A 17 3.59 -6.36 -0.69
N ALA A 18 2.97 -5.18 -0.72
CA ALA A 18 2.56 -4.53 -1.95
C ALA A 18 3.76 -4.18 -2.84
N VAL A 19 4.82 -3.60 -2.26
CA VAL A 19 6.04 -3.27 -3.02
C VAL A 19 6.76 -4.51 -3.53
N VAL A 20 6.86 -5.57 -2.73
CA VAL A 20 7.42 -6.86 -3.16
C VAL A 20 6.60 -7.47 -4.29
N TRP A 21 5.27 -7.43 -4.21
CA TRP A 21 4.41 -7.93 -5.28
C TRP A 21 4.62 -7.15 -6.58
N ILE A 22 4.65 -5.81 -6.50
CA ILE A 22 4.87 -4.93 -7.66
C ILE A 22 6.26 -5.14 -8.26
N SER A 23 7.29 -5.40 -7.44
CA SER A 23 8.66 -5.59 -7.94
C SER A 23 8.87 -6.87 -8.76
N ILE A 24 7.98 -7.86 -8.62
CA ILE A 24 8.07 -9.13 -9.36
C ILE A 24 7.51 -8.97 -10.79
N GLU A 25 6.73 -7.91 -11.05
CA GLU A 25 6.06 -7.70 -12.32
C GLU A 25 6.82 -6.66 -13.17
N PRO A 26 7.48 -7.06 -14.28
CA PRO A 26 8.31 -6.16 -15.10
C PRO A 26 7.54 -4.95 -15.65
N ARG A 27 6.23 -5.10 -15.85
CA ARG A 27 5.34 -4.02 -16.31
C ARG A 27 5.27 -2.83 -15.34
N TYR A 28 5.66 -3.01 -14.08
CA TYR A 28 5.55 -2.00 -13.03
C TYR A 28 6.89 -1.56 -12.44
N GLU A 29 8.03 -1.83 -13.10
CA GLU A 29 9.37 -1.47 -12.60
C GLU A 29 9.49 0.00 -12.20
N GLY A 30 8.99 0.93 -13.04
CA GLY A 30 9.02 2.36 -12.74
C GLY A 30 8.17 2.74 -11.51
N LEU A 31 7.03 2.08 -11.32
CA LEU A 31 6.16 2.29 -10.16
C LEU A 31 6.80 1.76 -8.89
N TYR A 32 7.42 0.58 -8.96
CA TYR A 32 8.18 -0.02 -7.85
C TYR A 32 9.29 0.94 -7.36
N ILE A 33 10.14 1.42 -8.27
CA ILE A 33 11.26 2.32 -7.93
C ILE A 33 10.72 3.61 -7.27
N TRP A 34 9.62 4.14 -7.78
CA TRP A 34 9.00 5.35 -7.24
C TRP A 34 8.38 5.13 -5.85
N MET A 35 7.89 3.92 -5.53
CA MET A 35 7.28 3.60 -4.23
C MET A 35 8.28 3.33 -3.10
N LEU A 36 9.53 2.95 -3.43
CA LEU A 36 10.59 2.68 -2.45
C LEU A 36 10.82 3.80 -1.41
N PRO A 37 11.00 5.08 -1.79
CA PRO A 37 11.20 6.15 -0.81
C PRO A 37 10.02 6.30 0.17
N PHE A 38 8.80 5.98 -0.26
CA PHE A 38 7.61 6.05 0.60
C PHE A 38 7.53 4.89 1.60
N VAL A 39 7.96 3.69 1.20
CA VAL A 39 8.16 2.58 2.16
C VAL A 39 9.23 2.95 3.18
N ALA A 40 10.34 3.54 2.73
CA ALA A 40 11.39 4.01 3.64
C ALA A 40 10.85 5.06 4.63
N LEU A 41 10.01 6.00 4.18
CA LEU A 41 9.33 6.97 5.05
C LEU A 41 8.40 6.30 6.07
N ASN A 42 7.65 5.26 5.68
CA ASN A 42 6.85 4.47 6.64
C ASN A 42 7.74 3.81 7.71
N LEU A 43 8.84 3.18 7.31
CA LEU A 43 9.79 2.54 8.22
C LEU A 43 10.43 3.55 9.18
N VAL A 44 10.93 4.67 8.65
CA VAL A 44 11.52 5.77 9.45
C VAL A 44 10.47 6.39 10.38
N GLY A 45 9.25 6.62 9.90
CA GLY A 45 8.14 7.12 10.69
C GLY A 45 7.81 6.20 11.86
N MET A 46 7.71 4.90 11.61
CA MET A 46 7.48 3.87 12.62
C MET A 46 8.61 3.80 13.65
N LEU A 47 9.87 3.85 13.21
CA LEU A 47 11.04 3.90 14.09
C LEU A 47 11.04 5.15 14.98
N LEU A 48 10.69 6.31 14.43
CA LEU A 48 10.61 7.56 15.20
C LEU A 48 9.51 7.51 16.26
N VAL A 49 8.36 6.88 15.98
CA VAL A 49 7.33 6.62 16.99
C VAL A 49 7.86 5.68 18.09
N ALA A 50 8.62 4.65 17.72
CA ALA A 50 9.25 3.74 18.69
C ALA A 50 10.29 4.44 19.59
N LEU A 51 10.96 5.48 19.09
CA LEU A 51 11.93 6.32 19.81
C LEU A 51 11.27 7.51 20.53
N ASP A 52 9.98 7.43 20.85
CA ASP A 52 9.17 8.46 21.51
C ASP A 52 8.98 9.79 20.75
N LYS A 53 9.52 9.92 19.51
CA LYS A 53 9.32 11.09 18.63
C LYS A 53 7.99 11.00 17.88
N THR A 54 6.91 10.78 18.62
CA THR A 54 5.60 10.36 18.10
C THR A 54 5.02 11.30 17.05
N LYS A 55 5.04 12.64 17.27
CA LYS A 55 4.48 13.61 16.33
C LYS A 55 5.16 13.56 14.96
N VAL A 56 6.50 13.60 14.95
CA VAL A 56 7.29 13.59 13.72
C VAL A 56 7.18 12.23 13.03
N GLY A 57 7.26 11.15 13.80
CA GLY A 57 7.13 9.79 13.27
C GLY A 57 5.76 9.53 12.62
N ALA A 58 4.67 9.97 13.26
CA ALA A 58 3.32 9.84 12.72
C ALA A 58 3.13 10.64 11.42
N ILE A 59 3.63 11.87 11.34
CA ILE A 59 3.54 12.69 10.12
C ILE A 59 4.29 12.01 8.96
N LEU A 60 5.52 11.55 9.20
CA LEU A 60 6.32 10.86 8.17
C LEU A 60 5.66 9.57 7.71
N PHE A 61 5.07 8.81 8.63
CA PHE A 61 4.30 7.62 8.30
C PHE A 61 3.12 7.95 7.39
N ILE A 62 2.32 8.96 7.75
CA ILE A 62 1.16 9.40 6.95
C ILE A 62 1.58 9.82 5.53
N ILE A 63 2.68 10.58 5.39
CA ILE A 63 3.21 10.98 4.08
C ILE A 63 3.62 9.74 3.28
N GLY A 64 4.25 8.75 3.93
CA GLY A 64 4.59 7.47 3.33
C GLY A 64 3.38 6.67 2.83
N CYS A 65 2.19 6.86 3.40
CA CYS A 65 0.97 6.15 2.99
C CYS A 65 0.33 6.71 1.71
N VAL A 66 0.59 7.97 1.36
CA VAL A 66 -0.10 8.69 0.27
C VAL A 66 -0.16 7.91 -1.06
N PRO A 67 0.94 7.34 -1.59
CA PRO A 67 0.89 6.62 -2.87
C PRO A 67 0.21 5.25 -2.81
N PHE A 68 0.04 4.67 -1.62
CA PHE A 68 -0.60 3.36 -1.47
C PHE A 68 -2.14 3.44 -1.57
N VAL A 69 -2.72 4.60 -1.26
CA VAL A 69 -4.15 4.86 -1.41
C VAL A 69 -4.63 4.75 -2.88
N PRO A 70 -4.03 5.45 -3.86
CA PRO A 70 -4.44 5.32 -5.26
C PRO A 70 -4.16 3.92 -5.83
N VAL A 71 -3.11 3.22 -5.37
CA VAL A 71 -2.85 1.82 -5.77
C VAL A 71 -4.01 0.91 -5.36
N GLY A 72 -4.54 1.06 -4.14
CA GLY A 72 -5.72 0.32 -3.70
C GLY A 72 -6.95 0.58 -4.57
N VAL A 73 -7.18 1.85 -4.95
CA VAL A 73 -8.29 2.23 -5.84
C VAL A 73 -8.17 1.58 -7.22
N ILE A 74 -6.97 1.55 -7.81
CA ILE A 74 -6.73 0.89 -9.11
C ILE A 74 -7.10 -0.61 -9.03
N GLY A 75 -6.74 -1.28 -7.93
CA GLY A 75 -7.10 -2.68 -7.69
C GLY A 75 -8.63 -2.90 -7.68
N ILE A 76 -9.37 -2.03 -6.99
CA ILE A 76 -10.84 -2.08 -6.97
C ILE A 76 -11.43 -1.92 -8.37
N LEU A 77 -10.92 -0.96 -9.16
CA LEU A 77 -11.39 -0.73 -10.52
C LEU A 77 -11.15 -1.95 -11.43
N GLY A 78 -9.98 -2.61 -11.31
CA GLY A 78 -9.66 -3.84 -12.02
C GLY A 78 -10.56 -5.02 -11.64
N ALA A 79 -10.81 -5.20 -10.34
CA ALA A 79 -11.73 -6.23 -9.83
C ALA A 79 -13.16 -6.00 -10.31
N LYS A 80 -13.64 -4.75 -10.26
CA LYS A 80 -14.98 -4.35 -10.73
C LYS A 80 -15.15 -4.65 -12.23
N LYS A 81 -14.15 -4.33 -13.05
CA LYS A 81 -14.17 -4.65 -14.49
C LYS A 81 -14.24 -6.16 -14.73
N SER A 82 -13.53 -6.96 -13.93
CA SER A 82 -13.52 -8.42 -14.04
C SER A 82 -14.89 -9.03 -13.67
N LEU A 83 -15.51 -8.55 -12.58
CA LEU A 83 -16.87 -8.95 -12.18
C LEU A 83 -17.91 -8.60 -13.25
N GLN A 84 -17.84 -7.40 -13.82
CA GLN A 84 -18.76 -6.98 -14.88
C GLN A 84 -18.62 -7.87 -16.13
N ARG A 85 -17.39 -8.18 -16.55
CA ARG A 85 -17.14 -9.07 -17.69
C ARG A 85 -17.74 -10.46 -17.48
N SER A 86 -17.56 -11.04 -16.29
CA SER A 86 -18.14 -12.35 -15.96
C SER A 86 -19.67 -12.32 -15.96
N ASN A 87 -20.28 -11.24 -15.46
CA ASN A 87 -21.73 -11.11 -15.42
C ASN A 87 -22.34 -10.99 -16.83
N THR A 88 -21.74 -10.18 -17.70
CA THR A 88 -22.18 -10.04 -19.11
C THR A 88 -22.05 -11.36 -19.89
N LEU A 89 -20.99 -12.14 -19.66
CA LEU A 89 -20.84 -13.46 -20.28
C LEU A 89 -21.92 -14.46 -19.83
N SER A 90 -22.37 -14.41 -18.58
CA SER A 90 -23.45 -15.29 -18.11
C SER A 90 -24.80 -14.99 -18.77
N LEU A 91 -25.07 -13.71 -19.05
CA LEU A 91 -26.31 -13.27 -19.72
C LEU A 91 -26.30 -13.49 -21.24
N SER A 92 -25.11 -13.61 -21.86
CA SER A 92 -24.97 -13.92 -23.29
C SER A 92 -25.08 -15.42 -23.60
N ASN A 93 -24.92 -16.29 -22.59
CA ASN A 93 -24.94 -17.74 -22.71
C ASN A 93 -26.26 -18.36 -22.21
N ALA A 94 -27.24 -17.53 -21.83
CA ALA A 94 -28.58 -17.91 -21.41
C ALA A 94 -29.60 -17.49 -22.49
#